data_AF-A0A662CE71-F1
#
_entry.id   AF-A0A662CE71-F1
#
_cell.length_a   1.000
_cell.length_b   1.000
_cell.length_c   1.000
_cell.angle_alpha   90.00
_cell.angle_beta   90.00
_cell.angle_gamma   90.00
#
_symmetry.space_group_name_H-M   'P 1'
#
loop_
_entity.id
_entity.type
_entity.pdbx_description
1 polymer ?
#
loop_
_entity_poly.entity_id
_entity_poly.type
_entity_poly.pdbx_seq_one_letter_code
_entity_poly.pdbx_strand_id
1 'polypeptide(L)' 'MDREKIITMLDQARMYDLNQALSIFTPPYPGEMPLQVHFFKRLTGSFGGGMGANGQLIE' A
#
# COMPACT_ATOMS: atom_id res chain seq x y z
N MET A 1 11.98 -40.35 5.37
CA MET A 1 11.83 -39.48 4.18
C MET A 1 13.22 -39.33 3.56
N ASP A 2 13.35 -39.49 2.26
CA ASP A 2 14.64 -39.49 1.57
C ASP A 2 15.18 -38.05 1.43
N ARG A 3 16.37 -37.80 1.98
CA ARG A 3 16.98 -36.46 2.05
C ARG A 3 17.18 -35.85 0.66
N GLU A 4 17.63 -36.64 -0.30
CA GLU A 4 17.99 -36.15 -1.64
C GLU A 4 16.75 -35.69 -2.42
N LYS A 5 15.61 -36.37 -2.20
CA LYS A 5 14.33 -35.95 -2.76
C LYS A 5 13.87 -34.59 -2.23
N ILE A 6 14.09 -34.30 -0.95
CA ILE A 6 13.71 -33.01 -0.36
C ILE A 6 14.57 -31.88 -0.92
N ILE A 7 15.89 -32.09 -1.01
CA ILE A 7 16.83 -31.09 -1.54
C ILE A 7 16.48 -30.76 -3.00
N THR A 8 16.27 -31.79 -3.82
CA THR A 8 15.92 -31.62 -5.25
C THR A 8 14.59 -30.88 -5.42
N MET A 9 13.59 -31.18 -4.59
CA MET A 9 12.29 -30.50 -4.62
C MET A 9 12.43 -29.00 -4.32
N LEU A 10 13.20 -28.63 -3.30
CA LEU A 10 13.39 -27.23 -2.91
C LEU A 10 14.19 -26.45 -3.96
N ASP A 11 15.18 -27.08 -4.59
CA ASP A 11 15.99 -26.47 -5.66
C ASP A 11 15.15 -26.15 -6.91
N GLN A 12 14.18 -27.01 -7.24
CA GLN A 12 13.28 -26.81 -8.38
C GLN A 12 12.11 -25.86 -8.09
N ALA A 13 11.86 -25.52 -6.82
CA ALA A 13 10.77 -24.66 -6.43
C ALA A 13 11.07 -23.20 -6.78
N ARG A 14 10.08 -22.48 -7.32
CA ARG A 14 10.17 -21.03 -7.49
C ARG A 14 9.76 -20.34 -6.20
N MET A 15 10.63 -19.49 -5.68
CA MET A 15 10.33 -18.64 -4.54
C MET A 15 9.97 -17.23 -5.04
N TYR A 16 8.79 -16.74 -4.64
CA TYR A 16 8.35 -15.38 -4.93
C TYR A 16 8.39 -14.58 -3.63
N ASP A 17 8.96 -13.39 -3.67
CA ASP A 17 8.84 -12.43 -2.57
C ASP A 17 7.45 -11.79 -2.62
N LEU A 18 6.66 -12.00 -1.58
CA LEU A 18 5.32 -11.44 -1.43
C LEU A 18 5.30 -10.21 -0.52
N ASN A 19 6.47 -9.72 -0.10
CA ASN A 19 6.58 -8.53 0.71
C ASN A 19 6.56 -7.27 -0.14
N GLN A 20 6.04 -6.19 0.44
CA GLN A 20 6.19 -4.84 -0.08
C GLN A 20 7.45 -4.21 0.50
N ALA A 21 8.15 -3.38 -0.28
CA ALA A 21 9.28 -2.61 0.21
C ALA A 21 8.86 -1.69 1.38
N LEU A 22 9.59 -1.79 2.49
CA LEU A 22 9.38 -0.93 3.65
C LEU A 22 9.90 0.48 3.37
N SER A 23 9.06 1.46 3.60
CA SER A 23 9.37 2.88 3.44
C SER A 23 8.51 3.68 4.41
N ILE A 24 8.98 4.86 4.82
CA ILE A 24 8.15 5.84 5.53
C ILE A 24 6.95 6.30 4.70
N PHE A 25 7.01 6.09 3.38
CA PHE A 25 5.94 6.39 2.43
C PHE A 25 5.03 5.19 2.15
N THR A 26 5.33 4.01 2.69
CA THR A 26 4.43 2.87 2.61
C THR A 26 3.41 3.00 3.74
N PRO A 27 2.09 3.13 3.46
CA PRO A 27 1.08 3.19 4.50
C PRO A 27 1.04 1.87 5.28
N PRO A 28 0.74 1.89 6.59
CA PRO A 28 0.75 0.68 7.40
C PRO A 28 -0.43 -0.25 7.08
N TYR A 29 -1.53 0.28 6.53
CA TYR A 29 -2.67 -0.49 6.04
C TYR A 29 -3.07 -0.09 4.61
N PRO A 30 -3.50 -1.05 3.77
CA PRO A 30 -4.14 -0.76 2.49
C PRO A 30 -5.40 0.10 2.71
N GLY A 31 -5.39 1.34 2.24
CA GLY A 31 -6.48 2.32 2.45
C GLY A 31 -6.04 3.58 3.21
N GLU A 32 -4.87 3.55 3.84
CA GLU A 32 -4.32 4.71 4.53
C GLU A 32 -3.32 5.48 3.66
N MET A 33 -3.05 6.74 4.03
CA MET A 33 -1.93 7.51 3.49
C MET A 33 -0.78 7.55 4.52
N PRO A 34 0.48 7.48 4.05
CA PRO A 34 1.63 7.69 4.93
C PRO A 34 1.61 9.09 5.53
N LEU A 35 2.28 9.28 6.67
CA LEU A 35 2.41 10.59 7.29
C LEU A 35 3.22 11.52 6.38
N GLN A 36 2.54 12.52 5.80
CA GLN A 36 3.15 13.47 4.87
C GLN A 36 2.47 14.84 4.91
N VAL A 37 3.23 15.89 4.60
CA VAL A 37 2.70 17.26 4.49
C VAL A 37 2.03 17.42 3.12
N HIS A 38 0.72 17.62 3.12
CA HIS A 38 -0.07 17.82 1.91
C HIS A 38 -0.48 19.27 1.71
N PHE A 39 -0.33 19.79 0.49
CA PHE A 39 -0.86 21.08 0.08
C PHE A 39 -2.13 20.86 -0.75
N PHE A 40 -3.28 21.23 -0.18
CA PHE A 40 -4.54 21.18 -0.91
C PHE A 40 -4.85 22.54 -1.53
N LYS A 41 -5.06 22.56 -2.85
CA LYS A 41 -5.63 23.75 -3.49
C LYS A 41 -7.07 23.87 -3.02
N ARG A 42 -7.38 24.95 -2.30
CA ARG A 42 -8.77 25.31 -1.98
C ARG A 42 -9.44 25.82 -3.26
N LEU A 43 -9.94 24.91 -4.08
CA LEU A 43 -10.98 25.26 -5.03
C LEU A 43 -12.25 25.45 -4.21
N THR A 44 -12.95 26.56 -4.48
CA THR A 44 -14.17 27.05 -3.81
C THR A 44 -15.04 25.91 -3.23
N GLY A 45 -15.57 26.10 -2.03
CA GLY A 45 -16.50 25.15 -1.41
C GLY A 45 -17.60 24.73 -2.38
N SER A 46 -18.12 23.50 -2.24
CA SER A 46 -19.18 22.97 -3.10
C SER A 46 -20.26 24.05 -3.30
N PHE A 47 -20.59 24.37 -4.55
CA PHE A 47 -21.63 25.35 -4.86
C PHE A 47 -22.95 24.84 -4.23
N GLY A 48 -23.36 25.44 -3.12
CA GLY A 48 -24.46 24.93 -2.28
C GLY A 48 -24.11 24.50 -0.85
N GLY A 49 -22.87 24.70 -0.37
CA GLY A 49 -22.53 24.66 1.07
C GLY A 49 -22.10 23.30 1.64
N GLY A 50 -21.82 22.30 0.79
CA GLY A 50 -21.26 21.02 1.23
C GLY A 50 -19.77 21.10 1.59
N MET A 51 -19.30 20.13 2.39
CA MET A 51 -17.86 19.93 2.62
C MET A 51 -17.19 19.63 1.27
N GLY A 52 -16.31 20.52 0.79
CA GLY A 52 -15.56 20.28 -0.43
C GLY A 52 -14.67 19.04 -0.28
N ALA A 53 -14.58 18.20 -1.31
CA ALA A 53 -13.85 16.93 -1.30
C ALA A 53 -12.30 17.07 -1.24
N ASN A 54 -11.79 18.18 -0.72
CA ASN A 54 -10.36 18.48 -0.69
C ASN A 54 -9.68 17.65 0.41
N GLY A 55 -9.08 16.53 0.02
CA GLY A 55 -8.37 15.62 0.94
C GLY A 55 -9.23 14.51 1.53
N GLN A 56 -10.43 14.26 0.98
CA GLN A 56 -11.21 13.09 1.34
C GLN A 56 -10.54 11.83 0.76
N LEU A 57 -10.21 10.89 1.64
CA LEU A 57 -9.84 9.53 1.25
C LEU A 57 -11.13 8.79 0.89
N ILE A 58 -11.18 8.19 -0.30
CA ILE A 58 -12.25 7.26 -0.66
C ILE A 58 -11.83 5.91 -0.08
N GLU A 59 -12.67 5.33 0.78
CA GLU A 59 -12.57 3.95 1.23
C GLU A 59 -13.39 3.05 0.30
#